data_AF-F8CHH7-F1
#
_entry.id   AF-F8CHH7-F1
#
_cell.length_a   1.000
_cell.length_b   1.000
_cell.length_c   1.000
_cell.angle_alpha   90.00
_cell.angle_beta   90.00
_cell.angle_gamma   90.00
#
_symmetry.space_group_name_H-M   'P 1'
#
loop_
_entity.id
_entity.type
_entity.pdbx_description
1 polymer ?
#
loop_
_entity_poly.entity_id
_entity_poly.type
_entity_poly.pdbx_seq_one_letter_code
_entity_poly.pdbx_strand_id
1 'polypeptide(L)'
;MPWSYRQLLAPLSALLLSMSACGDDPAPSPVCGNGRVESGELCDDGNRTNDDRCDNSCRPTTGDAGTDEDAGTGEEDGGIIEDDAGTTEDAGTGEDDAGTGEEDGGIIIEDDAGTTEDAGTGEDDAGTGEEDGGISEDDAGTTEDAGTGEDDAGTGEEDGGIIIEDDAGTGEEDGGSGEPDSGTDEDGGSGEPDSGTDEDGGSGEPDSGTDAGTEDDAGTDAGTVQVSLDSFGPTGTFARSGTTGATFPEVLTVRLREDAPAEVWVEVASSSPVLSVQGNMVRIAPGERSATVPVTADLAADPETDKATLTATLGNDTREATVRVLAVDQAAEVATLSPEVISVSAGQTQSFTVELDVPPAQATDIQLALEPASLGTVPATVTVPANSLTAKFDFAAGTEGGEGQLVASLNGSSIAAAVQVTGGGSGAGHIVISEFAVEGEGGAGDEFVELYNPTSSPVDISNWKIQYKAYSSANYNASFTLPDDAIIPARGYYLAVSGGYASTSGNTVAGDANWNNTLNLAANNNGGHVRIGYPELAVSDGLSSPLVVDTVGYLRANAAEGTPVPGYPPEAGSFERKASAASTVETMTDGADALLGNGHDSNDNAADFILRPTRQPQNASSPAEP
;
A
#
# COMPACT_ATOMS: atom_id res chain seq x y z
N MET A 1 -49.79 25.12 -26.67
CA MET A 1 -51.01 25.03 -25.83
C MET A 1 -52.24 25.23 -26.72
N PRO A 2 -53.46 24.79 -26.35
CA PRO A 2 -53.82 24.04 -25.15
C PRO A 2 -54.60 22.71 -25.39
N TRP A 3 -54.41 21.75 -24.48
CA TRP A 3 -55.42 20.76 -24.00
C TRP A 3 -56.00 19.71 -24.99
N SER A 4 -56.64 18.61 -24.54
CA SER A 4 -56.50 17.75 -23.34
C SER A 4 -57.59 16.66 -23.42
N TYR A 5 -57.28 15.39 -23.09
CA TYR A 5 -58.28 14.55 -22.42
C TYR A 5 -57.64 13.44 -21.56
N ARG A 6 -58.42 12.88 -20.62
CA ARG A 6 -57.96 12.02 -19.52
C ARG A 6 -58.12 10.52 -19.79
N GLN A 7 -57.20 9.77 -19.20
CA GLN A 7 -57.37 8.50 -18.44
C GLN A 7 -58.70 7.74 -18.59
N LEU A 8 -58.61 6.45 -18.97
CA LEU A 8 -59.30 5.33 -18.29
C LEU A 8 -58.86 3.96 -18.85
N LEU A 9 -59.12 2.89 -18.09
CA LEU A 9 -59.00 1.46 -18.40
C LEU A 9 -57.59 0.79 -18.39
N ALA A 10 -57.34 0.11 -17.27
CA ALA A 10 -56.80 -1.26 -17.23
C ALA A 10 -57.84 -2.14 -16.47
N PRO A 11 -57.70 -3.48 -16.35
CA PRO A 11 -56.75 -4.39 -16.98
C PRO A 11 -57.42 -5.57 -17.75
N LEU A 12 -56.72 -6.19 -18.72
CA LEU A 12 -57.07 -7.56 -19.17
C LEU A 12 -55.98 -8.22 -20.03
N SER A 13 -55.16 -9.09 -19.45
CA SER A 13 -54.58 -10.34 -20.04
C SER A 13 -53.42 -10.88 -19.19
N ALA A 14 -53.72 -11.84 -18.31
CA ALA A 14 -52.73 -12.64 -17.60
C ALA A 14 -52.99 -14.13 -17.85
N LEU A 15 -52.65 -14.61 -19.06
CA LEU A 15 -52.63 -16.04 -19.39
C LEU A 15 -51.87 -16.31 -20.72
N LEU A 16 -50.53 -16.27 -20.70
CA LEU A 16 -49.66 -16.95 -21.70
C LEU A 16 -48.17 -16.79 -21.35
N LEU A 17 -47.64 -17.60 -20.42
CA LEU A 17 -46.22 -17.94 -20.37
C LEU A 17 -45.98 -19.20 -19.50
N SER A 18 -45.83 -20.36 -20.14
CA SER A 18 -45.40 -21.60 -19.48
C SER A 18 -45.02 -22.69 -20.49
N MET A 19 -43.82 -22.60 -21.07
CA MET A 19 -43.07 -23.70 -21.72
C MET A 19 -41.72 -23.19 -22.27
N SER A 20 -40.69 -23.17 -21.42
CA SER A 20 -39.27 -23.23 -21.83
C SER A 20 -38.41 -23.52 -20.59
N ALA A 21 -38.11 -24.79 -20.36
CA ALA A 21 -37.13 -25.27 -19.38
C ALA A 21 -36.37 -26.43 -20.03
N CYS A 22 -35.15 -26.72 -19.55
CA CYS A 22 -34.11 -27.48 -20.26
C CYS A 22 -33.55 -26.71 -21.47
N GLY A 23 -32.72 -25.71 -21.19
CA GLY A 23 -31.50 -25.47 -21.97
C GLY A 23 -30.32 -25.91 -21.11
N ASP A 24 -29.40 -26.69 -21.67
CA ASP A 24 -28.11 -26.95 -21.04
C ASP A 24 -27.21 -25.76 -21.35
N ASP A 25 -27.10 -24.79 -20.43
CA ASP A 25 -26.12 -23.72 -20.58
C ASP A 25 -24.70 -24.33 -20.50
N PRO A 26 -23.81 -24.05 -21.47
CA PRO A 26 -22.44 -24.50 -21.38
C PRO A 26 -21.77 -23.84 -20.17
N ALA A 27 -21.02 -24.62 -19.40
CA ALA A 27 -20.15 -24.07 -18.36
C ALA A 27 -19.25 -22.96 -18.95
N PRO A 28 -18.90 -21.92 -18.17
CA PRO A 28 -18.02 -20.86 -18.64
C PRO A 28 -16.74 -21.47 -19.23
N SER A 29 -16.30 -20.92 -20.36
CA SER A 29 -15.03 -21.33 -20.97
C SER A 29 -13.89 -20.95 -20.02
N PRO A 30 -13.01 -21.88 -19.63
CA PRO A 30 -11.95 -21.62 -18.66
C PRO A 30 -11.06 -20.45 -19.10
N VAL A 31 -10.69 -19.57 -18.16
CA VAL A 31 -10.06 -18.27 -18.45
C VAL A 31 -8.68 -18.15 -17.83
N CYS A 32 -7.69 -18.73 -18.52
CA CYS A 32 -6.29 -18.69 -18.08
C CYS A 32 -5.78 -17.30 -17.66
N GLY A 33 -5.09 -17.27 -16.53
CA GLY A 33 -4.52 -16.08 -15.89
C GLY A 33 -5.44 -15.37 -14.90
N ASN A 34 -6.37 -16.09 -14.26
CA ASN A 34 -7.35 -15.54 -13.31
C ASN A 34 -7.06 -15.86 -11.83
N GLY A 35 -6.05 -16.70 -11.56
CA GLY A 35 -5.65 -17.15 -10.23
C GLY A 35 -6.35 -18.42 -9.74
N ARG A 36 -7.13 -19.10 -10.59
CA ARG A 36 -7.92 -20.29 -10.23
C ARG A 36 -7.87 -21.31 -11.36
N VAL A 37 -7.44 -22.53 -11.05
CA VAL A 37 -7.41 -23.64 -12.02
C VAL A 37 -8.83 -24.15 -12.28
N GLU A 38 -9.38 -23.84 -13.45
CA GLU A 38 -10.73 -24.21 -13.87
C GLU A 38 -10.78 -25.57 -14.60
N SER A 39 -12.00 -26.06 -14.90
CA SER A 39 -12.21 -27.39 -15.48
C SER A 39 -11.84 -27.45 -16.97
N GLY A 40 -10.55 -27.67 -17.23
CA GLY A 40 -9.94 -27.72 -18.56
C GLY A 40 -8.46 -27.31 -18.56
N GLU A 41 -8.01 -26.70 -17.46
CA GLU A 41 -6.68 -26.13 -17.29
C GLU A 41 -5.74 -27.10 -16.55
N LEU A 42 -4.43 -26.93 -16.70
CA LEU A 42 -3.40 -27.73 -16.00
C LEU A 42 -2.60 -26.91 -14.97
N CYS A 43 -2.76 -25.59 -15.00
CA CYS A 43 -2.23 -24.61 -14.06
C CYS A 43 -3.02 -23.30 -14.24
N ASP A 44 -2.86 -22.38 -13.30
CA ASP A 44 -3.12 -20.94 -13.43
C ASP A 44 -2.24 -20.28 -12.34
N ASP A 45 -1.53 -19.20 -12.67
CA ASP A 45 -0.65 -18.47 -11.73
C ASP A 45 -1.03 -17.00 -11.54
N GLY A 46 -2.25 -16.62 -11.94
CA GLY A 46 -2.82 -15.29 -11.72
C GLY A 46 -2.41 -14.23 -12.73
N ASN A 47 -1.76 -14.61 -13.84
CA ASN A 47 -1.27 -13.64 -14.82
C ASN A 47 -1.28 -14.18 -16.27
N ARG A 48 -0.90 -13.34 -17.24
CA ARG A 48 -0.92 -13.68 -18.68
C ARG A 48 0.42 -13.47 -19.40
N THR A 49 1.51 -13.62 -18.67
CA THR A 49 2.85 -13.76 -19.26
C THR A 49 2.94 -15.13 -19.99
N ASN A 50 3.94 -15.32 -20.83
CA ASN A 50 4.32 -16.65 -21.31
C ASN A 50 5.74 -16.93 -20.84
N ASP A 51 6.10 -18.21 -20.77
CA ASP A 51 7.42 -18.68 -20.35
C ASP A 51 7.74 -18.45 -18.86
N ASP A 52 6.72 -18.19 -18.03
CA ASP A 52 6.74 -18.30 -16.56
C ASP A 52 6.09 -19.62 -16.09
N ARG A 53 5.28 -19.66 -15.01
CA ARG A 53 4.82 -20.95 -14.43
C ARG A 53 3.64 -21.55 -15.21
N CYS A 54 2.86 -20.76 -15.94
CA CYS A 54 1.72 -21.23 -16.72
C CYS A 54 1.56 -20.44 -18.03
N ASP A 55 1.63 -21.11 -19.19
CA ASP A 55 1.43 -20.42 -20.48
C ASP A 55 -0.04 -19.98 -20.69
N ASN A 56 -0.27 -19.03 -21.60
CA ASN A 56 -1.60 -18.54 -21.97
C ASN A 56 -2.54 -19.60 -22.60
N SER A 57 -2.09 -20.85 -22.77
CA SER A 57 -2.92 -22.02 -23.13
C SER A 57 -3.19 -22.95 -21.93
N CYS A 58 -2.91 -22.46 -20.72
CA CYS A 58 -3.07 -23.10 -19.42
C CYS A 58 -2.35 -24.45 -19.29
N ARG A 59 -1.07 -24.41 -19.65
CA ARG A 59 -0.12 -25.52 -19.54
C ARG A 59 1.12 -25.10 -18.75
N PRO A 60 1.61 -25.94 -17.83
CA PRO A 60 2.88 -25.69 -17.17
C PRO A 60 4.00 -25.62 -18.21
N THR A 61 4.76 -24.52 -18.20
CA THR A 61 5.90 -24.40 -19.10
C THR A 61 6.98 -25.39 -18.67
N THR A 62 7.69 -26.00 -19.63
CA THR A 62 8.78 -26.93 -19.32
C THR A 62 10.13 -26.23 -19.34
N GLY A 63 10.23 -25.19 -18.49
CA GLY A 63 11.50 -24.63 -18.02
C GLY A 63 11.86 -23.24 -18.53
N ASP A 64 11.86 -22.26 -17.63
CA ASP A 64 13.13 -21.90 -16.99
C ASP A 64 12.99 -21.89 -15.46
N ALA A 65 13.90 -22.59 -14.78
CA ALA A 65 14.05 -22.53 -13.33
C ALA A 65 15.29 -21.68 -13.05
N GLY A 66 15.09 -20.35 -13.11
CA GLY A 66 16.15 -19.36 -12.95
C GLY A 66 17.03 -19.65 -11.74
N THR A 67 18.34 -19.63 -11.95
CA THR A 67 19.34 -20.21 -11.06
C THR A 67 19.54 -19.41 -9.77
N ASP A 68 19.57 -20.11 -8.64
CA ASP A 68 20.62 -19.96 -7.63
C ASP A 68 20.97 -21.35 -7.05
N GLU A 69 22.22 -21.55 -6.67
CA GLU A 69 22.79 -22.83 -6.20
C GLU A 69 22.44 -23.07 -4.71
N ASP A 70 22.22 -24.29 -4.21
CA ASP A 70 23.12 -25.46 -4.24
C ASP A 70 22.36 -26.81 -4.23
N ALA A 71 23.06 -27.91 -4.50
CA ALA A 71 22.51 -29.24 -4.77
C ALA A 71 22.33 -30.13 -3.52
N GLY A 72 21.30 -30.99 -3.56
CA GLY A 72 20.96 -31.92 -2.47
C GLY A 72 20.27 -33.22 -2.92
N THR A 73 20.71 -33.81 -4.04
CA THR A 73 20.10 -35.04 -4.58
C THR A 73 20.38 -36.27 -3.72
N GLY A 74 19.35 -37.03 -3.34
CA GLY A 74 19.55 -38.33 -2.69
C GLY A 74 18.26 -39.03 -2.21
N GLU A 75 17.55 -39.71 -3.12
CA GLU A 75 16.81 -40.91 -2.71
C GLU A 75 17.82 -42.06 -2.53
N GLU A 76 17.79 -42.78 -1.42
CA GLU A 76 17.72 -44.26 -1.33
C GLU A 76 17.61 -44.69 0.16
N ASP A 77 16.84 -45.78 0.39
CA ASP A 77 16.75 -46.66 1.57
C ASP A 77 16.60 -46.12 3.01
N GLY A 78 15.65 -46.72 3.75
CA GLY A 78 15.32 -46.38 5.14
C GLY A 78 16.00 -47.24 6.22
N GLY A 79 15.99 -46.75 7.45
CA GLY A 79 16.49 -47.42 8.66
C GLY A 79 15.64 -47.15 9.90
N ILE A 80 15.69 -48.06 10.88
CA ILE A 80 14.91 -48.04 12.14
C ILE A 80 15.86 -47.71 13.32
N ILE A 81 15.31 -47.47 14.52
CA ILE A 81 15.93 -47.30 15.85
C ILE A 81 16.24 -45.82 16.14
N GLU A 82 15.60 -45.10 17.07
CA GLU A 82 15.16 -45.31 18.48
C GLU A 82 16.20 -44.90 19.56
N ASP A 83 15.67 -44.31 20.63
CA ASP A 83 16.17 -44.15 22.01
C ASP A 83 17.28 -43.14 22.42
N ASP A 84 17.13 -42.74 23.69
CA ASP A 84 17.92 -41.91 24.64
C ASP A 84 18.39 -40.49 24.23
N ALA A 85 18.23 -39.40 25.02
CA ALA A 85 18.09 -39.14 26.47
C ALA A 85 19.40 -38.95 27.28
N GLY A 86 19.33 -38.05 28.27
CA GLY A 86 20.46 -37.57 29.11
C GLY A 86 21.02 -36.22 28.61
N THR A 87 20.97 -35.06 29.27
CA THR A 87 21.29 -34.61 30.66
C THR A 87 22.78 -34.43 30.98
N THR A 88 23.19 -33.16 31.20
CA THR A 88 24.20 -32.63 32.17
C THR A 88 25.63 -33.24 32.16
N GLU A 89 26.72 -32.47 32.10
CA GLU A 89 27.20 -31.51 33.12
C GLU A 89 28.20 -30.45 32.56
N ASP A 90 28.95 -29.77 33.42
CA ASP A 90 29.66 -28.47 33.26
C ASP A 90 31.22 -28.58 33.38
N ALA A 91 31.96 -27.50 33.03
CA ALA A 91 33.09 -26.91 33.80
C ALA A 91 34.24 -26.22 32.98
N GLY A 92 34.29 -24.88 33.03
CA GLY A 92 35.52 -24.07 33.22
C GLY A 92 36.45 -23.72 32.03
N THR A 93 37.42 -22.78 32.15
CA THR A 93 37.72 -21.70 33.16
C THR A 93 38.92 -20.82 32.69
N GLY A 94 39.03 -19.57 33.18
CA GLY A 94 40.24 -18.68 33.13
C GLY A 94 40.12 -17.51 32.14
N GLU A 95 40.20 -16.21 32.47
CA GLU A 95 41.01 -15.37 33.42
C GLU A 95 42.37 -14.90 32.87
N ASP A 96 42.55 -13.57 32.68
CA ASP A 96 43.51 -12.70 33.43
C ASP A 96 43.42 -11.19 33.03
N ASP A 97 44.14 -10.31 33.75
CA ASP A 97 43.87 -8.85 33.95
C ASP A 97 45.04 -7.87 33.60
N ALA A 98 44.74 -6.55 33.35
CA ALA A 98 45.57 -5.36 33.66
C ALA A 98 45.03 -4.00 33.09
N GLY A 99 45.23 -2.87 33.80
CA GLY A 99 44.87 -1.47 33.41
C GLY A 99 45.95 -0.66 32.64
N THR A 100 46.04 0.69 32.65
CA THR A 100 45.54 1.77 33.56
C THR A 100 45.66 3.23 32.97
N GLY A 101 44.89 4.22 33.48
CA GLY A 101 45.12 5.70 33.36
C GLY A 101 44.07 6.44 32.49
N GLU A 102 43.33 7.51 32.88
CA GLU A 102 43.59 8.78 33.63
C GLU A 102 44.41 9.83 32.83
N GLU A 103 44.15 11.15 32.83
CA GLU A 103 43.21 12.08 33.56
C GLU A 103 42.35 12.86 32.50
N ASP A 104 41.32 13.70 32.70
CA ASP A 104 40.48 14.29 33.80
C ASP A 104 39.12 14.78 33.17
N GLY A 105 38.10 15.15 33.96
CA GLY A 105 36.95 15.98 33.52
C GLY A 105 35.56 15.62 34.08
N GLY A 106 35.18 16.17 35.25
CA GLY A 106 33.86 15.94 35.90
C GLY A 106 32.63 16.51 35.16
N ILE A 107 31.39 16.22 35.56
CA ILE A 107 30.86 16.10 36.94
C ILE A 107 29.75 15.02 37.06
N ILE A 108 29.92 14.10 38.03
CA ILE A 108 28.98 13.59 39.07
C ILE A 108 27.46 13.49 38.69
N ILE A 109 26.79 12.32 38.62
CA ILE A 109 26.51 11.29 39.67
C ILE A 109 25.48 11.86 40.70
N GLU A 110 24.41 11.21 41.14
CA GLU A 110 24.28 9.93 41.87
C GLU A 110 23.25 8.96 41.24
N ASP A 111 23.59 7.67 41.28
CA ASP A 111 22.68 6.53 41.30
C ASP A 111 23.33 5.50 42.26
N ASP A 112 22.62 4.97 43.24
CA ASP A 112 23.17 3.99 44.18
C ASP A 112 22.12 2.99 44.68
N ALA A 113 22.56 1.77 44.95
CA ALA A 113 21.73 0.59 45.11
C ALA A 113 21.72 0.06 46.56
N GLY A 114 20.90 -0.96 46.85
CA GLY A 114 21.03 -1.72 48.09
C GLY A 114 19.80 -2.51 48.51
N THR A 115 19.91 -3.84 48.47
CA THR A 115 18.92 -4.78 49.02
C THR A 115 19.25 -5.16 50.46
N THR A 116 18.23 -5.50 51.27
CA THR A 116 18.31 -6.57 52.29
C THR A 116 16.92 -7.14 52.63
N GLU A 117 16.94 -8.38 53.13
CA GLU A 117 15.84 -9.17 53.73
C GLU A 117 15.33 -8.49 55.05
N ASP A 118 14.27 -8.91 55.76
CA ASP A 118 13.66 -10.25 55.97
C ASP A 118 12.19 -10.15 56.50
N ALA A 119 11.50 -11.29 56.57
CA ALA A 119 10.25 -11.65 57.29
C ALA A 119 9.46 -10.55 58.04
N GLY A 120 8.15 -10.33 57.84
CA GLY A 120 7.07 -11.29 57.57
C GLY A 120 5.98 -11.26 58.68
N THR A 121 4.77 -11.74 58.38
CA THR A 121 3.62 -12.03 59.29
C THR A 121 2.79 -10.87 59.88
N GLY A 122 1.51 -11.17 60.17
CA GLY A 122 0.44 -10.25 60.62
C GLY A 122 -0.52 -9.90 59.47
N GLU A 123 -1.66 -10.58 59.29
CA GLU A 123 -2.89 -10.58 60.13
C GLU A 123 -3.48 -9.18 60.38
N ASP A 124 -4.78 -8.91 60.25
CA ASP A 124 -5.86 -9.55 59.46
C ASP A 124 -7.13 -8.68 59.59
N ASP A 125 -8.05 -8.79 58.62
CA ASP A 125 -9.51 -8.52 58.74
C ASP A 125 -10.04 -7.08 59.07
N ALA A 126 -11.34 -6.91 58.75
CA ALA A 126 -12.33 -5.88 59.11
C ALA A 126 -11.90 -4.42 59.43
N GLY A 127 -12.45 -3.37 58.81
CA GLY A 127 -13.75 -3.24 58.12
C GLY A 127 -14.74 -2.38 58.93
N THR A 128 -15.76 -1.80 58.27
CA THR A 128 -16.70 -0.76 58.79
C THR A 128 -16.03 0.60 59.09
N GLY A 129 -16.68 1.77 58.99
CA GLY A 129 -18.00 2.17 58.43
C GLY A 129 -17.82 3.35 57.44
N GLU A 130 -18.82 3.90 56.76
CA GLU A 130 -20.02 4.58 57.33
C GLU A 130 -19.62 5.63 58.40
N GLU A 131 -19.91 6.92 58.26
CA GLU A 131 -20.87 7.64 57.39
C GLU A 131 -20.41 9.09 57.12
N ASP A 132 -21.17 9.83 56.32
CA ASP A 132 -21.40 11.29 56.23
C ASP A 132 -20.45 12.28 56.99
N GLY A 133 -20.03 13.41 56.44
CA GLY A 133 -20.53 14.14 55.26
C GLY A 133 -21.05 15.53 55.64
N GLY A 134 -20.45 16.60 55.09
CA GLY A 134 -21.05 17.94 55.12
C GLY A 134 -20.12 19.15 55.26
N ILE A 135 -20.26 20.08 54.31
CA ILE A 135 -20.53 21.53 54.47
C ILE A 135 -20.51 22.14 55.89
N SER A 136 -20.06 23.39 56.12
CA SER A 136 -19.48 24.38 55.18
C SER A 136 -18.55 25.37 55.89
N GLU A 137 -17.94 26.23 55.06
CA GLU A 137 -17.54 27.63 55.29
C GLU A 137 -17.99 28.31 56.60
N ASP A 138 -17.10 29.07 57.25
CA ASP A 138 -17.12 30.54 57.08
C ASP A 138 -15.91 31.29 57.70
N ASP A 139 -15.31 32.15 56.86
CA ASP A 139 -14.93 33.57 57.07
C ASP A 139 -14.01 34.07 58.23
N ALA A 140 -13.56 35.32 58.03
CA ALA A 140 -12.98 36.31 58.94
C ALA A 140 -11.48 36.19 59.33
N GLY A 141 -10.69 37.13 58.79
CA GLY A 141 -9.47 37.64 59.43
C GLY A 141 -9.79 38.60 60.60
N THR A 142 -8.92 39.53 61.01
CA THR A 142 -7.67 40.07 60.42
C THR A 142 -6.80 40.69 61.53
N THR A 143 -5.51 40.95 61.24
CA THR A 143 -4.77 42.16 61.73
C THR A 143 -3.53 42.42 60.86
N GLU A 144 -3.46 43.63 60.26
CA GLU A 144 -2.33 44.59 60.16
C GLU A 144 -0.90 44.08 59.78
N ASP A 145 -0.07 44.81 59.02
CA ASP A 145 0.17 46.28 58.98
C ASP A 145 0.54 46.80 57.55
N ALA A 146 0.82 48.10 57.40
CA ALA A 146 1.10 48.87 56.15
C ALA A 146 2.21 48.29 55.24
N GLY A 147 2.33 48.57 53.93
CA GLY A 147 1.91 49.71 53.05
C GLY A 147 3.18 50.19 52.29
N THR A 148 3.22 50.60 51.01
CA THR A 148 2.31 51.34 50.09
C THR A 148 1.97 50.52 48.82
N GLY A 149 0.96 50.79 47.98
CA GLY A 149 0.43 52.07 47.46
C GLY A 149 1.27 52.54 46.25
N GLU A 150 0.73 53.03 45.12
CA GLU A 150 -0.64 53.38 44.65
C GLU A 150 -0.67 53.20 43.09
N ASP A 151 -1.72 52.89 42.31
CA ASP A 151 -3.07 52.29 42.51
C ASP A 151 -3.70 51.91 41.10
N ASP A 152 -4.92 51.33 41.06
CA ASP A 152 -5.89 51.15 39.93
C ASP A 152 -5.68 50.15 38.74
N ALA A 153 -6.39 49.02 38.84
CA ALA A 153 -7.47 48.52 37.95
C ALA A 153 -7.36 48.43 36.40
N GLY A 154 -7.81 47.29 35.84
CA GLY A 154 -8.37 47.20 34.48
C GLY A 154 -8.26 45.85 33.76
N THR A 155 -9.37 45.11 33.66
CA THR A 155 -9.60 44.16 32.55
C THR A 155 -10.36 44.88 31.44
N GLY A 156 -9.93 44.75 30.19
CA GLY A 156 -10.61 45.35 29.03
C GLY A 156 -10.16 44.70 27.73
N GLU A 157 -11.12 44.46 26.85
CA GLU A 157 -10.94 43.87 25.51
C GLU A 157 -10.64 44.96 24.46
N GLU A 158 -10.01 44.57 23.35
CA GLU A 158 -10.44 44.80 21.96
C GLU A 158 -9.25 44.87 20.96
N ASP A 159 -9.32 43.97 19.98
CA ASP A 159 -9.07 44.14 18.53
C ASP A 159 -7.97 45.07 17.97
N GLY A 160 -7.19 44.50 17.04
CA GLY A 160 -7.14 45.07 15.68
C GLY A 160 -5.77 45.33 15.03
N GLY A 161 -5.61 44.85 13.78
CA GLY A 161 -4.48 45.16 12.89
C GLY A 161 -3.24 44.29 13.14
N ILE A 162 -2.50 43.76 12.15
CA ILE A 162 -2.37 44.06 10.70
C ILE A 162 -2.12 45.55 10.41
N ILE A 163 -0.86 45.88 10.10
CA ILE A 163 -0.46 46.69 8.94
C ILE A 163 0.93 46.19 8.46
N ILE A 164 1.17 46.30 7.15
CA ILE A 164 2.44 46.07 6.48
C ILE A 164 3.02 47.46 6.14
N GLU A 165 4.31 47.66 6.40
CA GLU A 165 5.10 48.73 5.78
C GLU A 165 6.54 48.21 5.64
N ASP A 166 7.38 48.65 4.72
CA ASP A 166 7.31 48.82 3.26
C ASP A 166 8.74 49.25 2.82
N ASP A 167 8.98 49.27 1.51
CA ASP A 167 10.23 49.58 0.81
C ASP A 167 11.22 50.63 1.39
N ALA A 168 12.51 50.35 1.16
CA ALA A 168 13.51 51.38 0.90
C ALA A 168 14.68 50.86 0.01
N GLY A 169 14.53 50.91 -1.32
CA GLY A 169 15.62 50.65 -2.27
C GLY A 169 16.38 51.92 -2.68
N THR A 170 17.68 51.82 -3.03
CA THR A 170 18.43 52.70 -3.96
C THR A 170 19.90 52.25 -4.07
N GLY A 171 20.51 52.38 -5.26
CA GLY A 171 21.96 52.22 -5.46
C GLY A 171 22.33 51.45 -6.73
N GLU A 172 22.59 52.16 -7.82
CA GLU A 172 23.23 51.61 -9.02
C GLU A 172 24.76 51.83 -8.95
N GLU A 173 25.56 50.93 -9.53
CA GLU A 173 26.52 51.22 -10.61
C GLU A 173 27.40 49.98 -10.96
N ASP A 174 27.81 49.93 -12.22
CA ASP A 174 28.85 49.15 -12.92
C ASP A 174 29.87 48.32 -12.10
N GLY A 175 30.42 47.20 -12.56
CA GLY A 175 30.52 46.69 -13.94
C GLY A 175 32.01 46.54 -14.34
N GLY A 176 32.51 45.30 -14.44
CA GLY A 176 33.92 45.05 -14.73
C GLY A 176 34.24 43.60 -15.10
N SER A 177 34.90 43.40 -16.24
CA SER A 177 35.28 42.11 -16.81
C SER A 177 36.80 41.95 -16.90
N GLY A 178 37.31 40.71 -16.88
CA GLY A 178 38.67 40.42 -17.36
C GLY A 178 39.43 39.29 -16.67
N GLU A 179 39.61 38.20 -17.41
CA GLU A 179 40.83 37.36 -17.47
C GLU A 179 42.14 38.20 -17.63
N PRO A 180 43.38 37.69 -17.42
CA PRO A 180 43.80 36.39 -17.99
C PRO A 180 45.01 35.59 -17.40
N ASP A 181 45.20 34.42 -18.03
CA ASP A 181 46.43 33.73 -18.47
C ASP A 181 47.52 33.11 -17.55
N SER A 182 47.81 31.85 -17.91
CA SER A 182 49.11 31.18 -18.09
C SER A 182 50.23 31.15 -17.02
N GLY A 183 50.69 29.92 -16.74
CA GLY A 183 52.11 29.57 -16.59
C GLY A 183 52.70 29.59 -15.17
N THR A 184 53.74 28.83 -14.84
CA THR A 184 54.40 27.68 -15.51
C THR A 184 55.13 26.84 -14.44
N ASP A 185 55.37 25.56 -14.74
CA ASP A 185 56.52 24.67 -14.38
C ASP A 185 57.64 25.31 -13.51
N GLU A 186 58.25 24.67 -12.49
CA GLU A 186 58.99 23.39 -12.49
C GLU A 186 59.25 22.87 -11.03
N ASP A 187 59.79 21.64 -10.93
CA ASP A 187 60.51 21.01 -9.79
C ASP A 187 59.82 20.80 -8.41
N GLY A 188 60.14 19.72 -7.67
CA GLY A 188 60.99 18.57 -8.03
C GLY A 188 61.53 17.79 -6.82
N GLY A 189 61.35 16.47 -6.80
CA GLY A 189 61.97 15.53 -5.86
C GLY A 189 61.34 15.44 -4.45
N SER A 190 61.68 14.45 -3.62
CA SER A 190 62.41 13.19 -3.91
C SER A 190 62.20 12.19 -2.77
N GLY A 191 62.08 10.91 -3.07
CA GLY A 191 62.15 9.84 -2.07
C GLY A 191 63.56 9.28 -1.91
N GLU A 192 63.94 8.94 -0.68
CA GLU A 192 65.08 8.06 -0.35
C GLU A 192 64.55 6.80 0.36
N PRO A 193 65.31 5.69 0.39
CA PRO A 193 66.23 5.56 1.54
C PRO A 193 67.66 5.09 1.19
N ASP A 194 68.59 5.73 1.91
CA ASP A 194 69.94 5.33 2.32
C ASP A 194 70.38 3.84 2.19
N SER A 195 71.60 3.59 1.65
CA SER A 195 72.73 3.01 2.42
C SER A 195 73.95 2.56 1.58
N GLY A 196 75.16 2.86 2.09
CA GLY A 196 76.45 2.16 1.87
C GLY A 196 77.03 2.14 0.44
N THR A 197 77.97 3.03 0.05
CA THR A 197 79.42 3.03 0.36
C THR A 197 80.18 1.72 0.08
N ASP A 198 81.01 1.70 -0.97
CA ASP A 198 82.48 1.81 -0.81
C ASP A 198 83.20 2.06 -2.15
N GLU A 199 84.50 2.36 -2.09
CA GLU A 199 85.31 2.90 -3.21
C GLU A 199 85.91 1.81 -4.13
N ASP A 200 85.95 2.06 -5.45
CA ASP A 200 87.21 2.12 -6.21
C ASP A 200 86.96 2.70 -7.63
N GLY A 201 88.00 3.21 -8.32
CA GLY A 201 87.77 4.06 -9.51
C GLY A 201 88.68 3.89 -10.73
N GLY A 202 88.11 4.18 -11.91
CA GLY A 202 88.83 4.85 -13.01
C GLY A 202 89.08 4.06 -14.31
N SER A 203 89.07 4.79 -15.44
CA SER A 203 89.21 4.34 -16.85
C SER A 203 88.12 3.35 -17.34
N GLY A 204 87.66 3.37 -18.60
CA GLY A 204 88.26 3.86 -19.86
C GLY A 204 88.81 2.66 -20.66
N GLU A 205 88.53 2.44 -21.95
CA GLU A 205 87.97 3.26 -23.04
C GLU A 205 87.03 2.41 -23.96
N PRO A 206 86.35 2.97 -24.98
CA PRO A 206 85.35 2.25 -25.79
C PRO A 206 85.93 1.47 -26.98
N ASP A 207 85.13 0.58 -27.58
CA ASP A 207 85.35 0.10 -28.96
C ASP A 207 84.05 -0.31 -29.70
N SER A 208 84.14 -0.34 -31.04
CA SER A 208 83.35 -0.96 -32.12
C SER A 208 81.91 -1.52 -31.88
N GLY A 209 80.96 -1.33 -32.81
CA GLY A 209 81.02 -0.64 -34.11
C GLY A 209 79.81 -0.93 -35.02
N THR A 210 79.94 -0.55 -36.31
CA THR A 210 79.26 -1.01 -37.56
C THR A 210 78.18 -2.11 -37.50
N ASP A 211 77.11 -2.10 -38.32
CA ASP A 211 77.02 -1.62 -39.73
C ASP A 211 75.56 -1.23 -40.14
N ALA A 212 75.35 -0.88 -41.41
CA ALA A 212 74.06 -0.48 -42.00
C ALA A 212 73.37 -1.54 -42.88
N GLY A 213 72.09 -1.30 -43.20
CA GLY A 213 71.24 -2.07 -44.14
C GLY A 213 69.90 -2.46 -43.50
N THR A 214 68.74 -1.88 -43.83
CA THR A 214 67.95 -1.96 -45.09
C THR A 214 67.45 -3.37 -45.44
N GLU A 215 66.20 -3.68 -45.10
CA GLU A 215 65.11 -4.03 -46.04
C GLU A 215 63.76 -4.08 -45.27
N ASP A 216 62.62 -4.17 -45.98
CA ASP A 216 61.28 -3.94 -45.42
C ASP A 216 60.67 -5.16 -44.67
N ASP A 217 60.11 -4.94 -43.47
CA ASP A 217 58.86 -5.59 -43.00
C ASP A 217 58.28 -4.86 -41.76
N ALA A 218 57.04 -5.23 -41.38
CA ALA A 218 56.33 -4.95 -40.13
C ALA A 218 56.05 -3.47 -39.80
N GLY A 219 54.84 -3.02 -40.15
CA GLY A 219 54.35 -1.70 -39.74
C GLY A 219 54.03 -1.62 -38.25
N THR A 220 54.43 -0.51 -37.61
CA THR A 220 53.89 -0.12 -36.31
C THR A 220 52.44 0.33 -36.49
N ASP A 221 51.48 -0.49 -36.06
CA ASP A 221 50.10 -0.06 -35.90
C ASP A 221 50.04 1.02 -34.81
N ALA A 222 50.02 2.28 -35.24
CA ALA A 222 49.78 3.42 -34.37
C ALA A 222 48.29 3.46 -34.03
N GLY A 223 47.88 2.54 -33.14
CA GLY A 223 46.49 2.17 -32.85
C GLY A 223 45.58 3.38 -32.71
N THR A 224 44.86 3.69 -33.79
CA THR A 224 43.87 4.76 -33.80
C THR A 224 42.73 4.37 -32.87
N VAL A 225 42.38 5.23 -31.92
CA VAL A 225 41.22 5.02 -31.05
C VAL A 225 39.99 4.79 -31.92
N GLN A 226 39.50 3.55 -31.95
CA GLN A 226 38.39 3.11 -32.80
C GLN A 226 37.06 3.57 -32.20
N VAL A 227 36.70 4.82 -32.47
CA VAL A 227 35.43 5.41 -32.06
C VAL A 227 34.28 4.56 -32.63
N SER A 228 33.44 4.06 -31.72
CA SER A 228 32.35 3.10 -31.98
C SER A 228 31.04 3.59 -31.39
N LEU A 229 29.92 3.14 -31.95
CA LEU A 229 28.59 3.50 -31.43
C LEU A 229 28.30 2.73 -30.14
N ASP A 230 27.82 3.43 -29.12
CA ASP A 230 27.27 2.83 -27.92
C ASP A 230 25.80 2.50 -28.19
N SER A 231 24.99 3.54 -28.32
CA SER A 231 23.54 3.48 -28.53
C SER A 231 23.04 4.57 -29.49
N PHE A 232 21.81 4.39 -29.97
CA PHE A 232 21.03 5.38 -30.68
C PHE A 232 19.58 5.22 -30.23
N GLY A 233 18.97 6.27 -29.68
CA GLY A 233 17.65 6.16 -29.05
C GLY A 233 17.30 7.31 -28.12
N PRO A 234 16.20 7.20 -27.34
CA PRO A 234 15.31 6.03 -27.26
C PRO A 234 14.51 5.76 -28.56
N THR A 235 13.95 4.56 -28.65
CA THR A 235 13.05 4.14 -29.74
C THR A 235 11.59 4.27 -29.30
N GLY A 236 10.68 4.55 -30.23
CA GLY A 236 9.27 4.82 -29.94
C GLY A 236 8.97 6.29 -29.63
N THR A 237 9.93 7.20 -29.87
CA THR A 237 9.70 8.64 -29.74
C THR A 237 8.87 9.18 -30.91
N PHE A 238 8.45 10.44 -30.78
CA PHE A 238 7.53 11.10 -31.69
C PHE A 238 8.15 12.37 -32.27
N ALA A 239 7.74 12.73 -33.49
CA ALA A 239 7.94 14.03 -34.11
C ALA A 239 6.59 14.54 -34.66
N ARG A 240 6.43 15.85 -34.87
CA ARG A 240 5.17 16.42 -35.36
C ARG A 240 5.35 16.97 -36.77
N SER A 241 4.46 16.59 -37.69
CA SER A 241 4.53 16.98 -39.10
C SER A 241 4.61 18.51 -39.27
N GLY A 242 5.47 18.98 -40.18
CA GLY A 242 5.74 20.40 -40.41
C GLY A 242 6.72 21.04 -39.42
N THR A 243 7.43 20.26 -38.59
CA THR A 243 8.43 20.76 -37.64
C THR A 243 9.84 20.21 -37.92
N THR A 244 10.86 20.94 -37.45
CA THR A 244 12.25 20.52 -37.40
C THR A 244 12.78 20.74 -35.97
N GLY A 245 13.31 19.70 -35.32
CA GLY A 245 13.79 19.79 -33.95
C GLY A 245 14.10 18.44 -33.31
N ALA A 246 14.18 18.40 -31.99
CA ALA A 246 14.27 17.15 -31.23
C ALA A 246 12.94 16.38 -31.27
N THR A 247 13.01 15.07 -31.06
CA THR A 247 11.82 14.23 -30.78
C THR A 247 11.30 14.47 -29.36
N PHE A 248 10.12 13.92 -29.08
CA PHE A 248 9.44 13.97 -27.78
C PHE A 248 8.71 12.64 -27.47
N PRO A 249 8.30 12.34 -26.23
CA PRO A 249 8.60 13.08 -24.99
C PRO A 249 10.10 13.11 -24.68
N GLU A 250 10.84 12.08 -25.09
CA GLU A 250 12.29 12.01 -24.97
C GLU A 250 13.02 12.42 -26.25
N VAL A 251 14.21 12.99 -26.04
CA VAL A 251 15.09 13.49 -27.11
C VAL A 251 15.91 12.33 -27.68
N LEU A 252 15.75 12.07 -28.97
CA LEU A 252 16.57 11.13 -29.72
C LEU A 252 18.03 11.60 -29.73
N THR A 253 18.92 10.76 -29.21
CA THR A 253 20.37 10.98 -29.15
C THR A 253 21.13 9.82 -29.78
N VAL A 254 22.29 10.13 -30.35
CA VAL A 254 23.32 9.15 -30.73
C VAL A 254 24.49 9.26 -29.76
N ARG A 255 25.03 8.13 -29.32
CA ARG A 255 26.06 8.03 -28.28
C ARG A 255 27.23 7.17 -28.71
N LEU A 256 28.43 7.58 -28.31
CA LEU A 256 29.70 6.89 -28.54
C LEU A 256 30.14 6.11 -27.30
N ARG A 257 30.92 5.03 -27.52
CA ARG A 257 31.44 4.21 -26.41
C ARG A 257 32.45 4.96 -25.54
N GLU A 258 33.14 5.93 -26.11
CA GLU A 258 34.15 6.79 -25.50
C GLU A 258 33.88 8.25 -25.89
N ASP A 259 34.47 9.22 -25.18
CA ASP A 259 34.34 10.64 -25.53
C ASP A 259 35.06 10.91 -26.87
N ALA A 260 34.50 11.74 -27.75
CA ALA A 260 35.02 11.89 -29.10
C ALA A 260 36.43 12.52 -29.11
N PRO A 261 37.48 11.83 -29.61
CA PRO A 261 38.86 12.34 -29.58
C PRO A 261 39.12 13.45 -30.60
N ALA A 262 38.19 13.66 -31.53
CA ALA A 262 38.14 14.72 -32.52
C ALA A 262 36.65 14.97 -32.88
N GLU A 263 36.37 15.80 -33.89
CA GLU A 263 35.00 15.96 -34.39
C GLU A 263 34.54 14.68 -35.10
N VAL A 264 33.46 14.08 -34.61
CA VAL A 264 32.90 12.83 -35.14
C VAL A 264 31.59 13.13 -35.86
N TRP A 265 31.44 12.59 -37.05
CA TRP A 265 30.22 12.65 -37.85
C TRP A 265 29.64 11.25 -38.02
N VAL A 266 28.41 11.06 -37.55
CA VAL A 266 27.65 9.82 -37.70
C VAL A 266 26.66 9.99 -38.84
N GLU A 267 26.64 9.07 -39.80
CA GLU A 267 25.62 9.06 -40.86
C GLU A 267 24.30 8.56 -40.28
N VAL A 268 23.18 9.23 -40.57
CA VAL A 268 21.84 8.80 -40.15
C VAL A 268 20.92 8.77 -41.35
N ALA A 269 20.61 7.56 -41.80
CA ALA A 269 19.63 7.28 -42.85
C ALA A 269 18.22 7.13 -42.27
N SER A 270 17.19 7.32 -43.10
CA SER A 270 15.78 7.10 -42.75
C SER A 270 15.13 6.10 -43.69
N SER A 271 14.28 5.23 -43.16
CA SER A 271 13.52 4.23 -43.92
C SER A 271 12.32 4.80 -44.69
N SER A 272 11.89 6.03 -44.38
CA SER A 272 10.70 6.68 -44.98
C SER A 272 10.91 8.19 -45.11
N PRO A 273 10.45 8.83 -46.21
CA PRO A 273 10.64 10.26 -46.43
C PRO A 273 9.84 11.16 -45.46
N VAL A 274 8.90 10.60 -44.67
CA VAL A 274 8.16 11.39 -43.66
C VAL A 274 9.02 11.87 -42.50
N LEU A 275 10.25 11.35 -42.37
CA LEU A 275 11.22 11.78 -41.38
C LEU A 275 12.61 11.84 -42.00
N SER A 276 13.35 12.92 -41.77
CA SER A 276 14.70 13.11 -42.29
C SER A 276 15.61 13.80 -41.27
N VAL A 277 16.91 13.52 -41.31
CA VAL A 277 17.95 14.23 -40.55
C VAL A 277 18.66 15.18 -41.51
N GLN A 278 18.94 16.42 -41.08
CA GLN A 278 19.49 17.43 -41.99
C GLN A 278 20.85 17.00 -42.56
N GLY A 279 20.92 16.77 -43.87
CA GLY A 279 22.14 16.32 -44.55
C GLY A 279 22.52 14.87 -44.26
N ASN A 280 21.64 14.07 -43.64
CA ASN A 280 21.86 12.69 -43.20
C ASN A 280 23.09 12.52 -42.28
N MET A 281 23.49 13.57 -41.54
CA MET A 281 24.70 13.54 -40.70
C MET A 281 24.44 14.22 -39.36
N VAL A 282 24.89 13.58 -38.26
CA VAL A 282 24.88 14.14 -36.91
C VAL A 282 26.31 14.38 -36.46
N ARG A 283 26.56 15.55 -35.87
CA ARG A 283 27.87 15.98 -35.37
C ARG A 283 27.96 15.76 -33.87
N ILE A 284 29.06 15.15 -33.42
CA ILE A 284 29.49 15.06 -32.02
C ILE A 284 30.81 15.83 -31.91
N ALA A 285 30.88 16.82 -31.01
CA ALA A 285 32.07 17.67 -30.87
C ALA A 285 33.23 16.93 -30.17
N PRO A 286 34.49 17.37 -30.33
CA PRO A 286 35.60 16.85 -29.54
C PRO A 286 35.31 16.97 -28.03
N GLY A 287 35.52 15.88 -27.29
CA GLY A 287 35.20 15.78 -25.87
C GLY A 287 33.72 15.50 -25.53
N GLU A 288 32.81 15.51 -26.50
CA GLU A 288 31.43 15.06 -26.30
C GLU A 288 31.30 13.56 -26.55
N ARG A 289 30.40 12.90 -25.82
CA ARG A 289 30.10 11.46 -25.99
C ARG A 289 28.75 11.19 -26.66
N SER A 290 27.93 12.22 -26.87
CA SER A 290 26.61 12.08 -27.46
C SER A 290 26.09 13.40 -28.00
N ALA A 291 25.28 13.34 -29.06
CA ALA A 291 24.57 14.50 -29.61
C ALA A 291 23.10 14.20 -29.83
N THR A 292 22.27 15.24 -29.71
CA THR A 292 20.86 15.22 -30.16
C THR A 292 20.80 15.03 -31.67
N VAL A 293 19.83 14.24 -32.13
CA VAL A 293 19.55 14.04 -33.55
C VAL A 293 18.33 14.88 -33.96
N PRO A 294 18.52 16.08 -34.56
CA PRO A 294 17.42 16.89 -35.02
C PRO A 294 16.77 16.27 -36.26
N VAL A 295 15.47 16.04 -36.19
CA VAL A 295 14.66 15.47 -37.26
C VAL A 295 13.74 16.53 -37.87
N THR A 296 13.50 16.43 -39.18
CA THR A 296 12.46 17.17 -39.91
C THR A 296 11.36 16.18 -40.30
N ALA A 297 10.12 16.50 -39.94
CA ALA A 297 8.97 15.61 -40.09
C ALA A 297 7.95 16.18 -41.09
N ASP A 298 7.47 15.35 -42.03
CA ASP A 298 6.47 15.74 -43.03
C ASP A 298 5.63 14.54 -43.53
N LEU A 299 4.42 14.37 -42.99
CA LEU A 299 3.48 13.32 -43.44
C LEU A 299 2.99 13.52 -44.88
N ALA A 300 3.17 14.71 -45.49
CA ALA A 300 2.83 14.89 -46.90
C ALA A 300 3.84 14.23 -47.87
N ALA A 301 5.01 13.80 -47.36
CA ALA A 301 6.05 13.15 -48.16
C ALA A 301 5.73 11.68 -48.49
N ASP A 302 5.01 10.97 -47.61
CA ASP A 302 4.40 9.66 -47.85
C ASP A 302 3.17 9.45 -46.96
N PRO A 303 1.96 9.83 -47.42
CA PRO A 303 0.73 9.83 -46.60
C PRO A 303 0.25 8.46 -46.10
N GLU A 304 0.81 7.35 -46.59
CA GLU A 304 0.44 6.00 -46.15
C GLU A 304 1.35 5.49 -45.00
N THR A 305 2.38 6.25 -44.60
CA THR A 305 3.38 5.86 -43.60
C THR A 305 3.52 6.89 -42.47
N ASP A 306 3.15 6.53 -41.24
CA ASP A 306 3.30 7.41 -40.06
C ASP A 306 4.54 7.08 -39.20
N LYS A 307 5.41 6.15 -39.61
CA LYS A 307 6.56 5.68 -38.84
C LYS A 307 7.82 5.52 -39.69
N ALA A 308 8.96 5.95 -39.17
CA ALA A 308 10.27 5.75 -39.76
C ALA A 308 11.19 4.98 -38.79
N THR A 309 12.03 4.10 -39.33
CA THR A 309 13.27 3.66 -38.68
C THR A 309 14.39 4.58 -39.13
N LEU A 310 15.11 5.15 -38.18
CA LEU A 310 16.38 5.82 -38.43
C LEU A 310 17.51 4.82 -38.15
N THR A 311 18.53 4.81 -39.01
CA THR A 311 19.70 3.92 -38.90
C THR A 311 20.95 4.79 -38.80
N ALA A 312 21.53 4.88 -37.60
CA ALA A 312 22.78 5.58 -37.34
C ALA A 312 23.97 4.67 -37.64
N THR A 313 24.96 5.17 -38.37
CA THR A 313 26.10 4.41 -38.91
C THR A 313 27.42 5.15 -38.68
N LEU A 314 28.41 4.47 -38.09
CA LEU A 314 29.79 4.96 -37.94
C LEU A 314 30.77 3.87 -38.34
N GLY A 315 31.42 4.02 -39.51
CA GLY A 315 32.28 2.99 -40.07
C GLY A 315 31.48 1.72 -40.41
N ASN A 316 31.67 0.65 -39.64
CA ASN A 316 30.92 -0.60 -39.76
C ASN A 316 29.84 -0.77 -38.65
N ASP A 317 29.81 0.12 -37.66
CA ASP A 317 28.89 0.05 -36.53
C ASP A 317 27.55 0.67 -36.91
N THR A 318 26.44 -0.06 -36.73
CA THR A 318 25.08 0.44 -36.96
C THR A 318 24.19 0.31 -35.72
N ARG A 319 23.32 1.28 -35.48
CA ARG A 319 22.28 1.25 -34.43
C ARG A 319 20.98 1.82 -35.00
N GLU A 320 19.83 1.35 -34.53
CA GLU A 320 18.52 1.78 -35.05
C GLU A 320 17.61 2.31 -33.95
N ALA A 321 16.84 3.36 -34.28
CA ALA A 321 15.80 3.91 -33.44
C ALA A 321 14.56 4.19 -34.30
N THR A 322 13.37 3.86 -33.81
CA THR A 322 12.12 4.13 -34.52
C THR A 322 11.43 5.37 -33.97
N VAL A 323 10.88 6.18 -34.87
CA VAL A 323 10.19 7.44 -34.55
C VAL A 323 8.86 7.48 -35.29
N ARG A 324 7.78 7.85 -34.59
CA ARG A 324 6.45 8.04 -35.18
C ARG A 324 6.22 9.52 -35.50
N VAL A 325 5.63 9.82 -36.65
CA VAL A 325 5.28 11.18 -37.06
C VAL A 325 3.78 11.40 -36.87
N LEU A 326 3.44 12.37 -36.03
CA LEU A 326 2.07 12.75 -35.70
C LEU A 326 1.58 13.88 -36.60
N ALA A 327 0.27 13.93 -36.85
CA ALA A 327 -0.34 15.12 -37.44
C ALA A 327 -0.25 16.33 -36.48
N VAL A 328 -0.36 17.54 -37.04
CA VAL A 328 -0.25 18.81 -36.29
C VAL A 328 -1.31 18.89 -35.19
N ASP A 329 -2.52 18.46 -35.53
CA ASP A 329 -3.76 18.53 -34.76
C ASP A 329 -4.30 17.14 -34.39
N GLN A 330 -3.44 16.12 -34.38
CA GLN A 330 -3.81 14.78 -33.92
C GLN A 330 -4.31 14.84 -32.48
N ALA A 331 -5.57 14.48 -32.27
CA ALA A 331 -6.15 14.32 -30.94
C ALA A 331 -5.49 13.16 -30.21
N ALA A 332 -5.40 13.29 -28.89
CA ALA A 332 -5.01 12.21 -27.99
C ALA A 332 -6.24 11.68 -27.25
N GLU A 333 -6.19 10.42 -26.86
CA GLU A 333 -7.17 9.71 -26.06
C GLU A 333 -6.50 9.07 -24.84
N VAL A 334 -7.28 8.80 -23.78
CA VAL A 334 -6.78 8.09 -22.59
C VAL A 334 -6.50 6.63 -22.94
N ALA A 335 -5.26 6.19 -22.73
CA ALA A 335 -4.78 4.84 -23.06
C ALA A 335 -4.65 3.95 -21.84
N THR A 336 -4.03 4.43 -20.75
CA THR A 336 -3.92 3.70 -19.49
C THR A 336 -4.23 4.60 -18.28
N LEU A 337 -4.72 3.98 -17.21
CA LEU A 337 -4.79 4.55 -15.86
C LEU A 337 -4.21 3.48 -14.93
N SER A 338 -3.10 3.79 -14.27
CA SER A 338 -2.30 2.82 -13.52
C SER A 338 -2.09 3.28 -12.08
N PRO A 339 -2.30 2.43 -11.06
CA PRO A 339 -2.70 1.01 -11.17
C PRO A 339 -4.14 0.81 -11.67
N GLU A 340 -4.44 -0.33 -12.30
CA GLU A 340 -5.81 -0.66 -12.76
C GLU A 340 -6.73 -1.09 -11.59
N VAL A 341 -6.15 -1.63 -10.51
CA VAL A 341 -6.85 -2.02 -9.28
C VAL A 341 -6.01 -1.57 -8.07
N ILE A 342 -6.65 -0.97 -7.07
CA ILE A 342 -6.02 -0.60 -5.79
C ILE A 342 -6.86 -1.05 -4.59
N SER A 343 -6.18 -1.39 -3.49
CA SER A 343 -6.78 -1.51 -2.16
C SER A 343 -5.95 -0.67 -1.19
N VAL A 344 -6.57 0.32 -0.56
CA VAL A 344 -5.88 1.40 0.18
C VAL A 344 -6.58 1.62 1.51
N SER A 345 -5.82 1.69 2.61
CA SER A 345 -6.42 1.95 3.92
C SER A 345 -6.95 3.38 4.05
N ALA A 346 -8.02 3.56 4.80
CA ALA A 346 -8.68 4.84 5.02
C ALA A 346 -7.70 5.93 5.52
N GLY A 347 -7.85 7.14 4.99
CA GLY A 347 -6.94 8.26 5.25
C GLY A 347 -5.53 8.13 4.66
N GLN A 348 -5.20 7.05 3.92
CA GLN A 348 -3.95 6.93 3.17
C GLN A 348 -4.09 7.49 1.75
N THR A 349 -2.95 7.67 1.07
CA THR A 349 -2.86 8.23 -0.28
C THR A 349 -2.21 7.25 -1.24
N GLN A 350 -2.76 7.12 -2.43
CA GLN A 350 -2.23 6.31 -3.53
C GLN A 350 -2.08 7.15 -4.80
N SER A 351 -0.86 7.23 -5.33
CA SER A 351 -0.58 7.92 -6.58
C SER A 351 -1.06 7.09 -7.79
N PHE A 352 -1.72 7.75 -8.73
CA PHE A 352 -2.05 7.22 -10.05
C PHE A 352 -1.20 7.89 -11.13
N THR A 353 -1.03 7.18 -12.24
CA THR A 353 -0.50 7.73 -13.50
C THR A 353 -1.55 7.53 -14.58
N VAL A 354 -1.90 8.61 -15.29
CA VAL A 354 -2.68 8.53 -16.54
C VAL A 354 -1.74 8.66 -17.73
N GLU A 355 -2.00 7.89 -18.78
CA GLU A 355 -1.23 7.85 -20.02
C GLU A 355 -2.15 8.09 -21.23
N LEU A 356 -1.63 8.79 -22.24
CA LEU A 356 -2.30 9.05 -23.51
C LEU A 356 -1.70 8.22 -24.64
N ASP A 357 -2.51 7.89 -25.66
CA ASP A 357 -2.08 7.10 -26.82
C ASP A 357 -0.99 7.79 -27.66
N VAL A 358 -1.01 9.13 -27.69
CA VAL A 358 0.00 9.98 -28.31
C VAL A 358 0.24 11.26 -27.51
N PRO A 359 1.44 11.86 -27.56
CA PRO A 359 1.71 13.12 -26.87
C PRO A 359 0.92 14.28 -27.50
N PRO A 360 0.16 15.07 -26.72
CA PRO A 360 -0.71 16.11 -27.25
C PRO A 360 0.09 17.34 -27.68
N ALA A 361 -0.40 18.07 -28.68
CA ALA A 361 0.31 19.25 -29.22
C ALA A 361 0.35 20.44 -28.23
N GLN A 362 -0.50 20.45 -27.21
CA GLN A 362 -0.61 21.47 -26.16
C GLN A 362 -0.90 20.77 -24.82
N ALA A 363 -0.74 21.50 -23.70
CA ALA A 363 -1.14 20.99 -22.39
C ALA A 363 -2.64 20.64 -22.40
N THR A 364 -2.99 19.46 -21.88
CA THR A 364 -4.32 18.86 -22.03
C THR A 364 -4.83 18.38 -20.68
N ASP A 365 -5.99 18.88 -20.26
CA ASP A 365 -6.62 18.54 -18.97
C ASP A 365 -7.52 17.31 -19.10
N ILE A 366 -7.15 16.23 -18.41
CA ILE A 366 -7.95 15.01 -18.27
C ILE A 366 -8.95 15.24 -17.15
N GLN A 367 -10.24 14.94 -17.37
CA GLN A 367 -11.27 15.02 -16.32
C GLN A 367 -11.20 13.75 -15.47
N LEU A 368 -11.24 13.91 -14.14
CA LEU A 368 -11.21 12.81 -13.17
C LEU A 368 -12.51 12.79 -12.35
N ALA A 369 -13.04 11.60 -12.09
CA ALA A 369 -14.22 11.39 -11.25
C ALA A 369 -14.08 10.11 -10.41
N LEU A 370 -14.57 10.14 -9.17
CA LEU A 370 -14.59 9.01 -8.24
C LEU A 370 -16.04 8.66 -7.92
N GLU A 371 -16.43 7.39 -8.08
CA GLU A 371 -17.79 6.91 -7.83
C GLU A 371 -17.77 5.63 -6.97
N PRO A 372 -18.44 5.61 -5.79
CA PRO A 372 -19.07 6.75 -5.15
C PRO A 372 -18.05 7.74 -4.58
N ALA A 373 -18.39 9.03 -4.63
CA ALA A 373 -17.53 10.12 -4.17
C ALA A 373 -17.26 10.14 -2.65
N SER A 374 -17.86 9.25 -1.87
CA SER A 374 -17.55 9.05 -0.44
C SER A 374 -16.23 8.31 -0.19
N LEU A 375 -15.73 7.54 -1.16
CA LEU A 375 -14.47 6.77 -1.03
C LEU A 375 -13.23 7.65 -0.85
N GLY A 376 -13.31 8.97 -1.05
CA GLY A 376 -12.19 9.88 -0.84
C GLY A 376 -12.20 11.04 -1.82
N THR A 377 -11.01 11.53 -2.17
CA THR A 377 -10.85 12.70 -3.03
C THR A 377 -9.78 12.49 -4.10
N VAL A 378 -10.04 13.09 -5.27
CA VAL A 378 -9.09 13.27 -6.37
C VAL A 378 -9.17 14.73 -6.85
N PRO A 379 -8.12 15.28 -7.48
CA PRO A 379 -8.24 16.52 -8.24
C PRO A 379 -9.33 16.38 -9.32
N ALA A 380 -10.11 17.43 -9.58
CA ALA A 380 -11.14 17.38 -10.64
C ALA A 380 -10.53 17.20 -12.05
N THR A 381 -9.28 17.62 -12.23
CA THR A 381 -8.50 17.46 -13.46
C THR A 381 -7.04 17.17 -13.17
N VAL A 382 -6.38 16.48 -14.09
CA VAL A 382 -4.91 16.38 -14.16
C VAL A 382 -4.42 16.80 -15.55
N THR A 383 -3.40 17.65 -15.61
CA THR A 383 -2.88 18.20 -16.87
C THR A 383 -1.72 17.36 -17.39
N VAL A 384 -1.86 16.76 -18.58
CA VAL A 384 -0.73 16.20 -19.33
C VAL A 384 -0.02 17.34 -20.09
N PRO A 385 1.29 17.59 -19.85
CA PRO A 385 2.01 18.64 -20.54
C PRO A 385 2.08 18.44 -22.07
N ALA A 386 2.25 19.54 -22.81
CA ALA A 386 2.46 19.50 -24.25
C ALA A 386 3.65 18.58 -24.58
N ASN A 387 3.43 17.64 -25.50
CA ASN A 387 4.39 16.62 -25.92
C ASN A 387 4.85 15.62 -24.83
N SER A 388 4.17 15.53 -23.68
CA SER A 388 4.28 14.41 -22.71
C SER A 388 3.28 13.29 -23.05
N LEU A 389 3.56 12.04 -22.66
CA LEU A 389 2.56 10.96 -22.67
C LEU A 389 1.73 10.90 -21.39
N THR A 390 2.33 11.26 -20.25
CA THR A 390 1.80 10.95 -18.92
C THR A 390 1.65 12.17 -18.03
N ALA A 391 0.78 12.02 -17.02
CA ALA A 391 0.74 12.86 -15.83
C ALA A 391 0.43 12.00 -14.59
N LYS A 392 0.85 12.48 -13.42
CA LYS A 392 0.57 11.85 -12.12
C LYS A 392 -0.36 12.72 -11.29
N PHE A 393 -1.19 12.07 -10.49
CA PHE A 393 -2.05 12.69 -9.49
C PHE A 393 -2.29 11.71 -8.35
N ASP A 394 -2.73 12.22 -7.20
CA ASP A 394 -2.98 11.40 -6.02
C ASP A 394 -4.47 11.21 -5.76
N PHE A 395 -4.84 9.99 -5.38
CA PHE A 395 -6.10 9.68 -4.72
C PHE A 395 -5.85 9.61 -3.22
N ALA A 396 -6.55 10.44 -2.45
CA ALA A 396 -6.55 10.36 -0.99
C ALA A 396 -7.82 9.67 -0.52
N ALA A 397 -7.68 8.51 0.11
CA ALA A 397 -8.79 7.70 0.59
C ALA A 397 -9.56 8.41 1.72
N GLY A 398 -10.88 8.24 1.72
CA GLY A 398 -11.78 8.79 2.73
C GLY A 398 -11.60 8.12 4.10
N THR A 399 -12.44 8.54 5.05
CA THR A 399 -12.56 7.91 6.38
C THR A 399 -13.58 6.76 6.41
N GLU A 400 -14.25 6.50 5.29
CA GLU A 400 -15.27 5.45 5.10
C GLU A 400 -14.69 4.34 4.20
N GLY A 401 -14.97 3.07 4.53
CA GLY A 401 -14.61 1.93 3.69
C GLY A 401 -15.58 1.71 2.54
N GLY A 402 -15.16 0.95 1.52
CA GLY A 402 -16.04 0.55 0.43
C GLY A 402 -15.34 0.25 -0.90
N GLU A 403 -16.13 0.03 -1.94
CA GLU A 403 -15.67 -0.31 -3.29
C GLU A 403 -16.30 0.63 -4.34
N GLY A 404 -15.55 0.92 -5.40
CA GLY A 404 -15.95 1.84 -6.46
C GLY A 404 -14.92 1.95 -7.57
N GLN A 405 -15.01 3.05 -8.34
CA GLN A 405 -14.17 3.28 -9.52
C GLN A 405 -13.67 4.72 -9.59
N LEU A 406 -12.41 4.87 -9.99
CA LEU A 406 -11.80 6.12 -10.40
C LEU A 406 -11.73 6.18 -11.92
N VAL A 407 -12.44 7.14 -12.52
CA VAL A 407 -12.59 7.29 -13.96
C VAL A 407 -11.76 8.48 -14.46
N ALA A 408 -10.91 8.26 -15.45
CA ALA A 408 -10.22 9.29 -16.22
C ALA A 408 -10.85 9.42 -17.61
N SER A 409 -11.10 10.63 -18.08
CA SER A 409 -11.76 10.86 -19.38
C SER A 409 -11.25 12.07 -20.16
N LEU A 410 -11.19 11.91 -21.49
CA LEU A 410 -10.74 12.90 -22.46
C LEU A 410 -11.51 12.71 -23.78
N ASN A 411 -12.02 13.80 -24.36
CA ASN A 411 -12.68 13.83 -25.68
C ASN A 411 -13.91 12.90 -25.87
N GLY A 412 -14.38 12.22 -24.82
CA GLY A 412 -15.47 11.23 -24.87
C GLY A 412 -15.00 9.79 -24.71
N SER A 413 -13.69 9.55 -24.76
CA SER A 413 -13.06 8.29 -24.35
C SER A 413 -12.79 8.32 -22.84
N SER A 414 -12.93 7.17 -22.18
CA SER A 414 -12.83 7.03 -20.73
C SER A 414 -12.26 5.68 -20.33
N ILE A 415 -11.40 5.68 -19.32
CA ILE A 415 -10.86 4.48 -18.68
C ILE A 415 -11.14 4.56 -17.17
N ALA A 416 -11.32 3.41 -16.53
CA ALA A 416 -11.60 3.31 -15.10
C ALA A 416 -10.61 2.36 -14.42
N ALA A 417 -10.21 2.70 -13.21
CA ALA A 417 -9.50 1.82 -12.29
C ALA A 417 -10.43 1.46 -11.12
N ALA A 418 -10.36 0.22 -10.64
CA ALA A 418 -11.12 -0.24 -9.48
C ALA A 418 -10.45 0.24 -8.18
N VAL A 419 -11.26 0.76 -7.26
CA VAL A 419 -10.82 1.33 -5.98
C VAL A 419 -11.52 0.64 -4.83
N GLN A 420 -10.75 0.04 -3.93
CA GLN A 420 -11.23 -0.44 -2.63
C GLN A 420 -10.58 0.38 -1.51
N VAL A 421 -11.38 0.82 -0.54
CA VAL A 421 -10.92 1.51 0.68
C VAL A 421 -11.19 0.62 1.89
N THR A 422 -10.14 0.35 2.68
CA THR A 422 -10.17 -0.59 3.80
C THR A 422 -10.00 0.10 5.15
N GLY A 423 -10.63 -0.41 6.22
CA GLY A 423 -10.48 0.14 7.58
C GLY A 423 -11.07 1.54 7.82
N GLY A 424 -11.95 2.02 6.93
CA GLY A 424 -12.68 3.28 7.11
C GLY A 424 -13.96 3.07 7.93
N GLY A 425 -14.00 3.63 9.14
CA GLY A 425 -14.92 3.24 10.20
C GLY A 425 -16.39 3.66 10.05
N SER A 426 -17.13 3.06 9.12
CA SER A 426 -18.37 2.36 9.46
C SER A 426 -18.65 1.25 8.45
N GLY A 427 -18.67 0.02 8.93
CA GLY A 427 -18.93 -1.17 8.14
C GLY A 427 -17.67 -1.86 7.60
N ALA A 428 -17.44 -3.08 8.09
CA ALA A 428 -16.60 -4.04 7.40
C ALA A 428 -17.16 -4.36 6.00
N GLY A 429 -16.32 -4.90 5.11
CA GLY A 429 -16.76 -5.37 3.78
C GLY A 429 -17.60 -6.66 3.81
N HIS A 430 -18.03 -7.10 4.99
CA HIS A 430 -18.61 -8.42 5.28
C HIS A 430 -19.52 -8.36 6.51
N ILE A 431 -20.13 -9.49 6.85
CA ILE A 431 -20.86 -9.67 8.11
C ILE A 431 -19.92 -9.52 9.29
N VAL A 432 -20.39 -8.87 10.36
CA VAL A 432 -19.69 -8.80 11.65
C VAL A 432 -20.52 -9.39 12.78
N ILE A 433 -19.85 -9.87 13.83
CA ILE A 433 -20.43 -10.09 15.14
C ILE A 433 -20.61 -8.71 15.79
N SER A 434 -21.86 -8.30 15.97
CA SER A 434 -22.23 -6.94 16.37
C SER A 434 -22.60 -6.80 17.84
N GLU A 435 -23.23 -7.82 18.43
CA GLU A 435 -23.46 -7.91 19.88
C GLU A 435 -23.38 -9.38 20.31
N PHE A 436 -22.81 -9.68 21.47
CA PHE A 436 -22.93 -11.01 22.07
C PHE A 436 -22.97 -10.95 23.59
N ALA A 437 -23.67 -11.90 24.20
CA ALA A 437 -23.67 -12.11 25.64
C ALA A 437 -23.42 -13.59 25.96
N VAL A 438 -22.55 -13.83 26.95
CA VAL A 438 -22.12 -15.16 27.38
C VAL A 438 -22.85 -15.66 28.63
N GLU A 439 -23.72 -14.82 29.18
CA GLU A 439 -24.79 -15.10 30.13
C GLU A 439 -25.80 -13.94 30.09
N GLY A 440 -26.82 -14.01 30.95
CA GLY A 440 -27.80 -12.95 31.14
C GLY A 440 -28.50 -13.10 32.49
N GLU A 441 -29.54 -12.31 32.77
CA GLU A 441 -30.38 -12.45 33.98
C GLU A 441 -31.00 -13.86 34.14
N GLY A 442 -31.06 -14.66 33.06
CA GLY A 442 -31.49 -16.05 33.07
C GLY A 442 -30.40 -17.06 33.48
N GLY A 443 -29.20 -16.58 33.82
CA GLY A 443 -27.98 -17.33 34.12
C GLY A 443 -27.17 -17.69 32.87
N ALA A 444 -26.13 -18.53 33.06
CA ALA A 444 -25.19 -18.98 32.01
C ALA A 444 -25.77 -19.94 30.93
N GLY A 445 -27.06 -19.82 30.65
CA GLY A 445 -27.73 -20.39 29.47
C GLY A 445 -28.57 -19.35 28.72
N ASP A 446 -28.41 -18.07 29.05
CA ASP A 446 -29.09 -16.90 28.48
C ASP A 446 -28.13 -16.15 27.53
N GLU A 447 -27.54 -16.92 26.61
CA GLU A 447 -26.49 -16.49 25.68
C GLU A 447 -27.07 -16.14 24.29
N PHE A 448 -26.44 -15.21 23.58
CA PHE A 448 -26.74 -14.90 22.18
C PHE A 448 -25.51 -14.38 21.43
N VAL A 449 -25.56 -14.47 20.09
CA VAL A 449 -24.66 -13.83 19.12
C VAL A 449 -25.52 -13.17 18.06
N GLU A 450 -25.43 -11.85 17.96
CA GLU A 450 -25.99 -11.04 16.90
C GLU A 450 -24.97 -10.88 15.76
N LEU A 451 -25.47 -10.91 14.53
CA LEU A 451 -24.72 -10.61 13.32
C LEU A 451 -25.31 -9.38 12.64
N TYR A 452 -24.46 -8.42 12.24
CA TYR A 452 -24.84 -7.24 11.46
C TYR A 452 -24.30 -7.34 10.03
N ASN A 453 -25.09 -6.88 9.05
CA ASN A 453 -24.68 -6.75 7.66
C ASN A 453 -24.48 -5.26 7.29
N PRO A 454 -23.28 -4.69 7.48
CA PRO A 454 -22.95 -3.35 7.03
C PRO A 454 -22.87 -3.19 5.51
N THR A 455 -23.04 -4.23 4.70
CA THR A 455 -22.96 -4.08 3.24
C THR A 455 -24.25 -3.48 2.65
N SER A 456 -24.12 -2.84 1.49
CA SER A 456 -25.25 -2.24 0.75
C SER A 456 -26.18 -3.25 0.06
N SER A 457 -25.92 -4.55 0.21
CA SER A 457 -26.66 -5.65 -0.42
C SER A 457 -27.03 -6.74 0.60
N PRO A 458 -28.10 -7.52 0.39
CA PRO A 458 -28.37 -8.69 1.23
C PRO A 458 -27.25 -9.73 1.09
N VAL A 459 -26.83 -10.32 2.21
CA VAL A 459 -25.84 -11.39 2.25
C VAL A 459 -26.52 -12.70 2.63
N ASP A 460 -26.29 -13.73 1.83
CA ASP A 460 -26.72 -15.09 2.10
C ASP A 460 -25.73 -15.76 3.07
N ILE A 461 -26.21 -16.01 4.30
CA ILE A 461 -25.45 -16.68 5.37
C ILE A 461 -25.90 -18.14 5.55
N SER A 462 -26.59 -18.71 4.56
CA SER A 462 -27.16 -20.06 4.65
C SER A 462 -26.07 -21.10 4.86
N ASN A 463 -26.24 -21.96 5.86
CA ASN A 463 -25.26 -22.97 6.31
C ASN A 463 -23.90 -22.41 6.80
N TRP A 464 -23.73 -21.10 6.98
CA TRP A 464 -22.53 -20.53 7.62
C TRP A 464 -22.40 -21.02 9.07
N LYS A 465 -21.21 -20.91 9.66
CA LYS A 465 -20.87 -21.49 10.96
C LYS A 465 -20.50 -20.44 12.00
N ILE A 466 -21.26 -20.39 13.08
CA ILE A 466 -20.83 -19.76 14.33
C ILE A 466 -20.03 -20.80 15.12
N GLN A 467 -18.80 -20.48 15.50
CA GLN A 467 -17.91 -21.38 16.25
C GLN A 467 -17.43 -20.75 17.56
N TYR A 468 -17.23 -21.59 18.58
CA TYR A 468 -16.70 -21.18 19.88
C TYR A 468 -15.46 -22.01 20.29
N LYS A 469 -14.54 -21.37 21.02
CA LYS A 469 -13.44 -22.02 21.75
C LYS A 469 -13.09 -21.28 23.03
N ALA A 470 -12.64 -22.01 24.05
CA ALA A 470 -12.17 -21.41 25.29
C ALA A 470 -10.79 -20.72 25.12
N TYR A 471 -10.51 -19.71 25.95
CA TYR A 471 -9.39 -18.75 25.80
C TYR A 471 -8.01 -19.31 25.41
N SER A 472 -7.66 -20.52 25.83
CA SER A 472 -6.36 -21.18 25.62
C SER A 472 -6.40 -22.35 24.64
N SER A 473 -7.57 -22.65 24.06
CA SER A 473 -7.75 -23.77 23.13
C SER A 473 -7.06 -23.46 21.80
N ALA A 474 -6.29 -24.42 21.26
CA ALA A 474 -5.61 -24.26 19.96
C ALA A 474 -6.61 -24.25 18.79
N ASN A 475 -7.54 -25.21 18.79
CA ASN A 475 -8.60 -25.34 17.80
C ASN A 475 -9.94 -24.89 18.39
N TYR A 476 -10.91 -24.61 17.52
CA TYR A 476 -12.31 -24.53 17.90
C TYR A 476 -12.85 -25.91 18.31
N ASN A 477 -13.87 -25.94 19.16
CA ASN A 477 -14.42 -27.19 19.70
C ASN A 477 -15.95 -27.24 19.78
N ALA A 478 -16.63 -26.11 19.55
CA ALA A 478 -18.07 -26.04 19.32
C ALA A 478 -18.34 -25.33 17.98
N SER A 479 -19.34 -25.82 17.22
CA SER A 479 -19.73 -25.26 15.92
C SER A 479 -21.23 -25.44 15.73
N PHE A 480 -21.93 -24.34 15.52
CA PHE A 480 -23.34 -24.29 15.13
C PHE A 480 -23.43 -23.86 13.67
N THR A 481 -24.29 -24.54 12.89
CA THR A 481 -24.56 -24.23 11.49
C THR A 481 -25.89 -23.49 11.40
N LEU A 482 -25.88 -22.33 10.76
CA LEU A 482 -27.04 -21.49 10.52
C LEU A 482 -28.02 -22.17 9.55
N PRO A 483 -29.33 -21.82 9.57
CA PRO A 483 -30.35 -22.39 8.68
C PRO A 483 -29.99 -22.31 7.18
N ASP A 484 -30.65 -23.15 6.36
CA ASP A 484 -30.46 -23.20 4.91
C ASP A 484 -31.27 -22.16 4.11
N ASP A 485 -31.94 -21.24 4.82
CA ASP A 485 -32.65 -20.07 4.30
C ASP A 485 -32.24 -18.74 4.99
N ALA A 486 -31.10 -18.74 5.70
CA ALA A 486 -30.63 -17.60 6.48
C ALA A 486 -30.00 -16.51 5.59
N ILE A 487 -30.66 -15.36 5.50
CA ILE A 487 -30.20 -14.19 4.73
C ILE A 487 -30.27 -12.96 5.63
N ILE A 488 -29.20 -12.18 5.72
CA ILE A 488 -29.22 -10.87 6.36
C ILE A 488 -29.51 -9.81 5.27
N PRO A 489 -30.57 -8.99 5.39
CA PRO A 489 -30.80 -7.87 4.49
C PRO A 489 -29.61 -6.91 4.46
N ALA A 490 -29.48 -6.11 3.38
CA ALA A 490 -28.58 -4.95 3.38
C ALA A 490 -28.85 -4.09 4.62
N ARG A 491 -27.80 -3.69 5.35
CA ARG A 491 -27.94 -2.85 6.55
C ARG A 491 -28.83 -3.44 7.65
N GLY A 492 -28.97 -4.77 7.69
CA GLY A 492 -29.85 -5.51 8.63
C GLY A 492 -29.11 -6.45 9.58
N TYR A 493 -29.88 -7.16 10.42
CA TYR A 493 -29.38 -7.98 11.53
C TYR A 493 -29.87 -9.42 11.46
N TYR A 494 -29.21 -10.31 12.22
CA TYR A 494 -29.63 -11.69 12.42
C TYR A 494 -29.22 -12.19 13.81
N LEU A 495 -30.18 -12.71 14.59
CA LEU A 495 -29.96 -13.08 15.99
C LEU A 495 -29.91 -14.60 16.19
N ALA A 496 -28.73 -15.14 16.48
CA ALA A 496 -28.57 -16.53 16.91
C ALA A 496 -28.57 -16.62 18.44
N VAL A 497 -29.39 -17.49 19.02
CA VAL A 497 -29.53 -17.59 20.48
C VAL A 497 -29.37 -19.01 21.03
N SER A 498 -29.05 -19.10 22.32
CA SER A 498 -29.02 -20.35 23.09
C SER A 498 -30.41 -20.91 23.42
N GLY A 499 -30.45 -22.16 23.89
CA GLY A 499 -31.70 -22.81 24.31
C GLY A 499 -32.38 -22.20 25.54
N GLY A 500 -31.64 -21.48 26.39
CA GLY A 500 -32.17 -20.86 27.62
C GLY A 500 -32.51 -19.37 27.50
N TYR A 501 -32.04 -18.69 26.46
CA TYR A 501 -32.33 -17.27 26.16
C TYR A 501 -33.83 -16.91 26.24
N ALA A 502 -34.72 -17.84 25.88
CA ALA A 502 -36.17 -17.62 25.91
C ALA A 502 -36.89 -18.15 27.18
N SER A 503 -36.18 -18.77 28.13
CA SER A 503 -36.83 -19.53 29.22
C SER A 503 -36.94 -18.82 30.56
N THR A 504 -36.18 -17.75 30.81
CA THR A 504 -35.91 -17.32 32.21
C THR A 504 -35.78 -15.82 32.46
N SER A 505 -35.64 -14.96 31.43
CA SER A 505 -35.17 -13.57 31.58
C SER A 505 -36.02 -12.54 30.82
N GLY A 506 -35.71 -11.25 31.01
CA GLY A 506 -36.45 -10.11 30.44
C GLY A 506 -36.32 -9.90 28.92
N ASN A 507 -35.77 -10.87 28.17
CA ASN A 507 -35.53 -10.74 26.73
C ASN A 507 -36.82 -10.50 25.94
N THR A 508 -36.86 -9.42 25.16
CA THR A 508 -38.04 -8.98 24.39
C THR A 508 -37.95 -9.29 22.90
N VAL A 509 -36.73 -9.43 22.37
CA VAL A 509 -36.46 -9.75 20.95
C VAL A 509 -36.24 -11.25 20.79
N ALA A 510 -36.85 -11.83 19.76
CA ALA A 510 -36.76 -13.27 19.48
C ALA A 510 -35.56 -13.61 18.60
N GLY A 511 -34.86 -14.69 18.90
CA GLY A 511 -33.81 -15.22 18.03
C GLY A 511 -34.37 -15.75 16.70
N ASP A 512 -33.68 -15.44 15.61
CA ASP A 512 -33.95 -15.96 14.26
C ASP A 512 -33.46 -17.42 14.13
N ALA A 513 -32.36 -17.76 14.81
CA ALA A 513 -31.83 -19.12 14.93
C ALA A 513 -31.63 -19.53 16.40
N ASN A 514 -31.70 -20.83 16.70
CA ASN A 514 -31.46 -21.35 18.04
C ASN A 514 -30.46 -22.53 18.06
N TRP A 515 -29.27 -22.34 18.65
CA TRP A 515 -28.26 -23.39 18.74
C TRP A 515 -28.51 -24.42 19.85
N ASN A 516 -29.58 -24.27 20.62
CA ASN A 516 -29.93 -25.10 21.76
C ASN A 516 -28.75 -25.17 22.76
N ASN A 517 -28.04 -26.29 22.82
CA ASN A 517 -26.88 -26.52 23.69
C ASN A 517 -25.59 -26.81 22.87
N THR A 518 -25.55 -26.37 21.60
CA THR A 518 -24.45 -26.69 20.66
C THR A 518 -23.22 -25.80 20.89
N LEU A 519 -23.45 -24.52 21.22
CA LEU A 519 -22.44 -23.61 21.75
C LEU A 519 -22.65 -23.44 23.26
N ASN A 520 -21.59 -22.99 23.92
CA ASN A 520 -21.56 -22.51 25.29
C ASN A 520 -20.39 -21.53 25.33
N LEU A 521 -20.67 -20.24 25.42
CA LEU A 521 -19.70 -19.15 25.40
C LEU A 521 -19.02 -18.95 26.77
N ALA A 522 -19.45 -19.75 27.76
CA ALA A 522 -18.80 -19.95 29.05
C ALA A 522 -18.48 -18.66 29.80
N ALA A 523 -19.50 -18.07 30.44
CA ALA A 523 -19.36 -17.06 31.49
C ALA A 523 -18.29 -17.45 32.54
N ASN A 524 -17.07 -16.92 32.39
CA ASN A 524 -15.94 -17.22 33.26
C ASN A 524 -14.78 -16.21 33.06
N ASN A 525 -14.01 -15.99 34.13
CA ASN A 525 -12.93 -14.99 34.21
C ASN A 525 -11.71 -15.23 33.27
N ASN A 526 -11.73 -16.24 32.40
CA ASN A 526 -10.72 -16.40 31.35
C ASN A 526 -11.22 -16.00 29.95
N GLY A 527 -12.53 -16.02 29.72
CA GLY A 527 -13.13 -15.77 28.40
C GLY A 527 -12.89 -16.87 27.37
N GLY A 528 -12.97 -16.49 26.10
CA GLY A 528 -12.97 -17.37 24.94
C GLY A 528 -12.98 -16.61 23.63
N HIS A 529 -13.40 -17.28 22.57
CA HIS A 529 -13.49 -16.74 21.21
C HIS A 529 -14.81 -17.13 20.56
N VAL A 530 -15.46 -16.20 19.90
CA VAL A 530 -16.59 -16.42 18.99
C VAL A 530 -16.12 -16.08 17.58
N ARG A 531 -16.47 -16.88 16.57
CA ARG A 531 -16.28 -16.50 15.16
C ARG A 531 -17.43 -16.89 14.27
N ILE A 532 -17.57 -16.18 13.16
CA ILE A 532 -18.48 -16.48 12.04
C ILE A 532 -17.66 -16.76 10.78
N GLY A 533 -18.18 -17.62 9.89
CA GLY A 533 -17.58 -17.85 8.57
C GLY A 533 -18.32 -18.86 7.71
N TYR A 534 -17.78 -19.11 6.52
CA TYR A 534 -18.43 -19.83 5.43
C TYR A 534 -18.77 -21.31 5.74
N PRO A 535 -19.68 -21.95 4.99
CA PRO A 535 -20.15 -23.31 5.25
C PRO A 535 -19.04 -24.38 5.32
N GLU A 536 -17.91 -24.15 4.66
CA GLU A 536 -16.74 -25.04 4.65
C GLU A 536 -15.97 -24.99 5.97
N LEU A 537 -15.97 -23.86 6.70
CA LEU A 537 -15.09 -23.54 7.84
C LEU A 537 -14.92 -24.70 8.82
N ALA A 538 -13.70 -25.23 8.94
CA ALA A 538 -13.39 -26.32 9.86
C ALA A 538 -12.93 -25.78 11.22
N VAL A 539 -13.21 -26.53 12.28
CA VAL A 539 -12.82 -26.14 13.65
C VAL A 539 -11.29 -26.13 13.87
N SER A 540 -10.53 -26.71 12.94
CA SER A 540 -9.07 -26.68 12.87
C SER A 540 -8.50 -25.43 12.19
N ASP A 541 -9.32 -24.63 11.51
CA ASP A 541 -8.84 -23.52 10.70
C ASP A 541 -8.40 -22.36 11.59
N GLY A 542 -7.22 -21.80 11.33
CA GLY A 542 -6.69 -20.64 12.04
C GLY A 542 -7.46 -19.35 11.74
N LEU A 543 -7.06 -18.26 12.41
CA LEU A 543 -7.64 -16.93 12.20
C LEU A 543 -7.44 -16.42 10.77
N SER A 544 -6.25 -16.65 10.19
CA SER A 544 -5.89 -16.26 8.82
C SER A 544 -6.46 -17.17 7.72
N SER A 545 -7.54 -17.91 7.99
CA SER A 545 -8.20 -18.74 6.99
C SER A 545 -9.21 -17.90 6.20
N PRO A 546 -9.23 -17.95 4.85
CA PRO A 546 -10.22 -17.23 4.04
C PRO A 546 -11.66 -17.77 4.21
N LEU A 547 -11.86 -18.80 5.04
CA LEU A 547 -13.17 -19.30 5.45
C LEU A 547 -13.71 -18.60 6.71
N VAL A 548 -12.89 -17.84 7.44
CA VAL A 548 -13.29 -16.98 8.55
C VAL A 548 -13.76 -15.64 7.99
N VAL A 549 -14.76 -15.03 8.63
CA VAL A 549 -15.33 -13.74 8.24
C VAL A 549 -15.17 -12.68 9.35
N ASP A 550 -15.36 -13.05 10.62
CA ASP A 550 -15.09 -12.20 11.81
C ASP A 550 -14.83 -13.12 13.01
N THR A 551 -13.84 -12.78 13.86
CA THR A 551 -13.49 -13.46 15.11
C THR A 551 -13.28 -12.50 16.28
N VAL A 552 -14.18 -12.56 17.27
CA VAL A 552 -14.05 -11.82 18.53
C VAL A 552 -13.44 -12.69 19.64
N GLY A 553 -12.28 -12.26 20.17
CA GLY A 553 -11.70 -12.80 21.40
C GLY A 553 -11.87 -11.84 22.58
N TYR A 554 -12.20 -12.35 23.77
CA TYR A 554 -12.44 -11.55 24.98
C TYR A 554 -11.66 -12.07 26.20
N LEU A 555 -11.37 -11.17 27.14
CA LEU A 555 -10.55 -11.41 28.33
C LEU A 555 -9.14 -11.94 28.00
N ARG A 556 -8.89 -13.25 28.13
CA ARG A 556 -7.54 -13.86 28.03
C ARG A 556 -7.35 -14.63 26.72
N ALA A 557 -8.17 -14.33 25.71
CA ALA A 557 -8.25 -15.03 24.44
C ALA A 557 -6.93 -15.01 23.65
N ASN A 558 -6.31 -16.18 23.48
CA ASN A 558 -4.98 -16.39 22.88
C ASN A 558 -4.86 -16.19 21.35
N ALA A 559 -5.90 -15.66 20.70
CA ALA A 559 -6.07 -15.63 19.24
C ALA A 559 -7.27 -14.75 18.85
N ALA A 560 -7.36 -13.56 19.46
CA ALA A 560 -8.30 -12.52 19.07
C ALA A 560 -7.87 -11.88 17.75
N GLU A 561 -8.73 -11.07 17.14
CA GLU A 561 -8.30 -10.06 16.19
C GLU A 561 -7.70 -8.90 16.98
N GLY A 562 -6.43 -8.59 16.71
CA GLY A 562 -5.65 -7.62 17.48
C GLY A 562 -5.58 -7.99 18.97
N THR A 563 -6.10 -7.11 19.82
CA THR A 563 -6.12 -7.25 21.27
C THR A 563 -7.48 -7.78 21.74
N PRO A 564 -7.57 -8.76 22.66
CA PRO A 564 -8.86 -9.25 23.14
C PRO A 564 -9.62 -8.21 23.98
N VAL A 565 -10.95 -8.22 23.93
CA VAL A 565 -11.80 -7.25 24.65
C VAL A 565 -11.44 -7.22 26.16
N PRO A 566 -11.00 -6.07 26.71
CA PRO A 566 -10.30 -6.00 28.00
C PRO A 566 -11.25 -5.89 29.20
N GLY A 567 -12.27 -6.75 29.27
CA GLY A 567 -13.20 -6.76 30.39
C GLY A 567 -14.39 -7.68 30.19
N TYR A 568 -15.45 -7.43 30.95
CA TYR A 568 -16.66 -8.23 30.99
C TYR A 568 -17.85 -7.33 31.37
N PRO A 569 -19.02 -7.44 30.72
CA PRO A 569 -20.18 -6.61 31.02
C PRO A 569 -20.86 -7.01 32.34
N PRO A 570 -21.81 -6.21 32.86
CA PRO A 570 -22.71 -6.65 33.93
C PRO A 570 -23.56 -7.86 33.53
N GLU A 571 -24.16 -8.56 34.49
CA GLU A 571 -25.01 -9.76 34.28
C GLU A 571 -26.23 -9.52 33.36
N ALA A 572 -26.71 -8.27 33.23
CA ALA A 572 -27.78 -7.89 32.30
C ALA A 572 -27.27 -7.28 30.97
N GLY A 573 -25.94 -7.19 30.80
CA GLY A 573 -25.25 -6.51 29.72
C GLY A 573 -24.78 -7.43 28.59
N SER A 574 -23.89 -6.89 27.77
CA SER A 574 -23.34 -7.54 26.58
C SER A 574 -21.99 -6.94 26.16
N PHE A 575 -21.28 -7.66 25.32
CA PHE A 575 -20.21 -7.11 24.49
C PHE A 575 -20.85 -6.59 23.21
N GLU A 576 -20.68 -5.31 22.90
CA GLU A 576 -21.27 -4.68 21.71
C GLU A 576 -20.20 -4.02 20.86
N ARG A 577 -20.19 -4.29 19.56
CA ARG A 577 -19.30 -3.68 18.57
C ARG A 577 -19.78 -2.24 18.33
N LYS A 578 -18.86 -1.29 18.39
CA LYS A 578 -19.14 0.13 18.19
C LYS A 578 -19.75 0.40 16.80
N ALA A 579 -20.48 1.51 16.67
CA ALA A 579 -20.86 2.03 15.36
C ALA A 579 -19.72 2.81 14.66
N SER A 580 -18.86 3.47 15.44
CA SER A 580 -17.66 4.16 14.93
C SER A 580 -16.48 4.05 15.91
N ALA A 581 -15.26 4.32 15.44
CA ALA A 581 -14.06 4.35 16.29
C ALA A 581 -14.21 5.24 17.55
N ALA A 582 -14.95 6.34 17.41
CA ALA A 582 -15.18 7.35 18.44
C ALA A 582 -16.31 7.00 19.43
N SER A 583 -17.10 5.95 19.16
CA SER A 583 -18.29 5.62 19.94
C SER A 583 -17.95 5.12 21.34
N THR A 584 -18.76 5.51 22.33
CA THR A 584 -18.62 5.18 23.74
C THR A 584 -19.87 4.46 24.25
N VAL A 585 -19.83 3.93 25.48
CA VAL A 585 -21.01 3.32 26.12
C VAL A 585 -22.19 4.30 26.15
N GLU A 586 -21.93 5.59 26.43
CA GLU A 586 -22.94 6.64 26.49
C GLU A 586 -23.53 6.96 25.10
N THR A 587 -22.71 7.01 24.04
CA THR A 587 -23.21 7.32 22.69
C THR A 587 -23.98 6.16 22.07
N MET A 588 -23.60 4.92 22.37
CA MET A 588 -24.23 3.68 21.90
C MET A 588 -25.49 3.27 22.69
N THR A 589 -25.63 3.67 23.96
CA THR A 589 -26.79 3.24 24.79
C THR A 589 -28.05 4.04 24.48
N ASP A 590 -28.00 5.37 24.64
CA ASP A 590 -29.14 6.30 24.47
C ASP A 590 -28.76 7.55 23.61
N GLY A 591 -27.58 7.53 23.00
CA GLY A 591 -26.94 8.71 22.41
C GLY A 591 -27.07 8.83 20.89
N ALA A 592 -26.09 9.50 20.27
CA ALA A 592 -26.07 9.76 18.84
C ALA A 592 -25.77 8.53 17.97
N ASP A 593 -25.15 7.50 18.57
CA ASP A 593 -24.60 6.35 17.85
C ASP A 593 -25.49 5.10 17.99
N ALA A 594 -26.46 5.14 18.92
CA ALA A 594 -27.36 4.05 19.31
C ALA A 594 -28.31 3.53 18.22
N LEU A 595 -28.25 4.11 17.01
CA LEU A 595 -28.98 3.71 15.79
C LEU A 595 -28.11 3.90 14.53
N LEU A 596 -26.78 3.77 14.65
CA LEU A 596 -25.81 3.96 13.56
C LEU A 596 -25.20 2.65 13.02
N GLY A 597 -25.75 1.49 13.40
CA GLY A 597 -25.27 0.17 12.96
C GLY A 597 -24.00 -0.25 13.68
N ASN A 598 -24.04 -1.38 14.39
CA ASN A 598 -22.95 -1.90 15.24
C ASN A 598 -21.82 -2.54 14.40
N GLY A 599 -21.23 -1.76 13.48
CA GLY A 599 -20.42 -2.22 12.35
C GLY A 599 -18.98 -1.71 12.28
N HIS A 600 -18.43 -1.12 13.36
CA HIS A 600 -17.03 -0.71 13.37
C HIS A 600 -16.10 -1.91 13.52
N ASP A 601 -15.17 -2.06 12.58
CA ASP A 601 -14.22 -3.16 12.55
C ASP A 601 -12.83 -2.64 12.13
N SER A 602 -11.92 -2.58 13.10
CA SER A 602 -10.52 -2.20 12.91
C SER A 602 -9.58 -3.42 12.96
N ASN A 603 -10.13 -4.63 13.12
CA ASN A 603 -9.39 -5.87 13.38
C ASN A 603 -8.62 -5.82 14.73
N ASP A 604 -9.10 -5.03 15.70
CA ASP A 604 -8.65 -5.06 17.10
C ASP A 604 -9.86 -5.05 18.03
N ASN A 605 -10.21 -6.22 18.57
CA ASN A 605 -11.43 -6.39 19.35
C ASN A 605 -11.47 -5.46 20.59
N ALA A 606 -10.33 -5.06 21.15
CA ALA A 606 -10.27 -4.11 22.27
C ALA A 606 -10.54 -2.67 21.87
N ALA A 607 -10.29 -2.31 20.61
CA ALA A 607 -10.67 -1.01 20.04
C ALA A 607 -12.13 -1.01 19.55
N ASP A 608 -12.60 -2.14 19.04
CA ASP A 608 -13.89 -2.26 18.36
C ASP A 608 -15.09 -2.46 19.30
N PHE A 609 -14.90 -3.05 20.49
CA PHE A 609 -16.01 -3.38 21.41
C PHE A 609 -16.12 -2.43 22.62
N ILE A 610 -17.36 -2.22 23.06
CA ILE A 610 -17.73 -1.68 24.36
C ILE A 610 -18.39 -2.74 25.24
N LEU A 611 -18.43 -2.47 26.55
CA LEU A 611 -19.14 -3.29 27.54
C LEU A 611 -20.49 -2.63 27.84
N ARG A 612 -21.53 -3.02 27.11
CA ARG A 612 -22.88 -2.42 27.21
C ARG A 612 -23.52 -2.84 28.55
N PRO A 613 -23.97 -1.90 29.41
CA PRO A 613 -24.52 -2.24 30.73
C PRO A 613 -25.83 -3.03 30.70
N THR A 614 -26.62 -2.84 29.63
CA THR A 614 -27.89 -3.52 29.38
C THR A 614 -27.95 -3.89 27.89
N ARG A 615 -28.01 -5.19 27.60
CA ARG A 615 -28.05 -5.73 26.23
C ARG A 615 -29.25 -5.23 25.42
N GLN A 616 -29.08 -5.10 24.10
CA GLN A 616 -30.14 -4.62 23.19
C GLN A 616 -30.22 -5.42 21.86
N PRO A 617 -30.34 -6.75 21.91
CA PRO A 617 -30.21 -7.58 20.71
C PRO A 617 -31.25 -7.24 19.64
N GLN A 618 -30.76 -7.08 18.42
CA GLN A 618 -31.49 -6.81 17.17
C GLN A 618 -31.59 -8.11 16.35
N ASN A 619 -32.62 -8.24 15.51
CA ASN A 619 -32.88 -9.47 14.74
C ASN A 619 -33.34 -9.16 13.31
N ALA A 620 -33.66 -10.17 12.50
CA ALA A 620 -34.10 -9.99 11.11
C ALA A 620 -35.44 -9.22 10.94
N SER A 621 -36.09 -8.81 12.04
CA SER A 621 -37.26 -7.92 12.08
C SER A 621 -36.97 -6.51 12.62
N SER A 622 -35.73 -6.22 13.04
CA SER A 622 -35.29 -4.87 13.42
C SER A 622 -35.31 -3.90 12.23
N PRO A 623 -35.32 -2.57 12.49
CA PRO A 623 -34.99 -1.58 11.48
C PRO A 623 -33.61 -1.83 10.86
N ALA A 624 -33.40 -1.32 9.64
CA ALA A 624 -32.07 -1.25 9.05
C ALA A 624 -31.36 0.03 9.51
N GLU A 625 -30.06 -0.07 9.75
CA GLU A 625 -29.21 0.99 10.30
C GLU A 625 -28.05 1.34 9.33
N PRO A 626 -27.39 2.51 9.42
CA PRO A 626 -26.54 3.01 8.32
C PRO A 626 -25.15 2.37 8.17
#